data_AF-A0A536W4K5-F1
#
_entry.id   AF-A0A536W4K5-F1
#
_cell.length_a   1.000
_cell.length_b   1.000
_cell.length_c   1.000
_cell.angle_alpha   90.00
_cell.angle_beta   90.00
_cell.angle_gamma   90.00
#
_symmetry.space_group_name_H-M   'P 1'
#
loop_
_entity.id
_entity.type
_entity.pdbx_description
1 polymer ?
#
loop_
_entity_poly.entity_id
_entity_poly.type
_entity_poly.pdbx_seq_one_letter_code
_entity_poly.pdbx_strand_id
1 'polypeptide(L)'
;MTLNVNGKPVAITADDPQMPLLYALRDDLGLHGPRFGCGLGQCGACTVLVDGKAMRSCVMPVATMAGKKIVTLEGLGGPGQLHPLQRAFIDEQAVQCGYCINGM
;
A
#
# COMPACT_ATOMS: atom_id res chain seq x y z
N MET A 1 11.52 -1.41 14.01
CA MET A 1 10.87 -2.74 13.89
C MET A 1 11.03 -3.30 12.49
N THR A 2 10.79 -4.60 12.28
CA THR A 2 10.87 -5.23 10.95
C THR A 2 9.48 -5.58 10.42
N LEU A 3 9.18 -5.14 9.19
CA LEU A 3 7.96 -5.47 8.45
C LEU A 3 8.28 -6.42 7.30
N ASN A 4 7.29 -7.19 6.84
CA ASN A 4 7.38 -7.95 5.59
C ASN A 4 6.54 -7.24 4.52
N VAL A 5 7.21 -6.52 3.61
CA VAL A 5 6.57 -5.72 2.57
C VAL A 5 6.99 -6.23 1.21
N ASN A 6 6.03 -6.56 0.36
CA ASN A 6 6.24 -7.11 -0.98
C ASN A 6 7.18 -8.34 -0.97
N GLY A 7 7.05 -9.18 0.06
CA GLY A 7 7.84 -10.40 0.25
C GLY A 7 9.24 -10.18 0.80
N LYS A 8 9.62 -8.94 1.16
CA LYS A 8 10.95 -8.61 1.67
C LYS A 8 10.87 -8.14 3.13
N PRO A 9 11.77 -8.63 4.01
CA PRO A 9 11.92 -8.05 5.33
C PRO A 9 12.55 -6.66 5.20
N VAL A 10 11.91 -5.65 5.78
CA VAL A 10 12.36 -4.26 5.78
C VAL A 10 12.36 -3.71 7.19
N ALA A 11 13.46 -3.05 7.59
CA ALA A 11 13.56 -2.40 8.88
C ALA A 11 13.07 -0.94 8.77
N ILE A 12 12.25 -0.52 9.72
CA ILE A 12 11.77 0.87 9.86
C ILE A 12 11.98 1.37 11.28
N THR A 13 12.09 2.68 11.44
CA THR A 13 12.09 3.36 12.74
C THR A 13 10.71 3.97 12.95
N ALA A 14 9.92 3.39 13.84
CA ALA A 14 8.60 3.93 14.19
C ALA A 14 8.68 4.52 15.60
N ASP A 15 8.88 5.83 15.69
CA ASP A 15 8.96 6.54 16.97
C ASP A 15 7.59 6.54 17.69
N ASP A 16 6.50 6.54 16.93
CA ASP A 16 5.14 6.32 17.41
C ASP A 16 4.59 4.96 16.94
N PRO A 17 4.35 3.99 17.84
CA PRO A 17 3.71 2.71 17.52
C PRO A 17 2.30 2.84 16.91
N GLN A 18 1.60 3.96 17.18
CA GLN A 18 0.27 4.26 16.64
C GLN A 18 0.30 4.93 15.28
N MET A 19 1.49 5.30 14.77
CA MET A 19 1.63 5.87 13.44
C MET A 19 0.94 4.98 12.40
N PRO A 20 0.07 5.55 11.55
CA PRO A 20 -0.54 4.81 10.46
C PRO A 20 0.49 4.13 9.55
N LEU A 21 0.23 2.88 9.18
CA LEU A 21 1.04 2.11 8.23
C LEU A 21 1.29 2.88 6.92
N LEU A 22 0.33 3.72 6.50
CA LEU A 22 0.48 4.56 5.32
C LEU A 22 1.77 5.39 5.32
N TYR A 23 2.13 5.99 6.45
CA TYR A 23 3.32 6.84 6.55
C TYR A 23 4.60 6.00 6.55
N ALA A 24 4.61 4.86 7.26
CA ALA A 24 5.72 3.92 7.19
C ALA A 24 6.00 3.44 5.75
N LEU A 25 4.95 3.15 4.97
CA LEU A 25 5.13 2.72 3.58
C LEU A 25 5.63 3.86 2.68
N ARG A 26 5.08 5.06 2.84
CA ARG A 26 5.36 6.19 1.93
C ARG A 26 6.66 6.91 2.25
N ASP A 27 6.91 7.19 3.52
CA ASP A 27 7.92 8.13 3.96
C ASP A 27 9.21 7.39 4.34
N ASP A 28 9.11 6.31 5.15
CA ASP A 28 10.29 5.50 5.51
C ASP A 28 10.74 4.57 4.36
N LEU A 29 9.78 3.98 3.63
CA LEU A 29 10.07 2.96 2.61
C LEU A 29 9.97 3.45 1.17
N GLY A 30 9.53 4.69 0.93
CA GLY A 30 9.42 5.29 -0.41
C GLY A 30 8.40 4.61 -1.34
N LEU A 31 7.47 3.81 -0.80
CA LEU A 31 6.42 3.13 -1.57
C LEU A 31 5.23 4.07 -1.74
N HIS A 32 5.20 4.75 -2.88
CA HIS A 32 4.23 5.80 -3.16
C HIS A 32 2.92 5.32 -3.79
N GLY A 33 2.77 4.02 -4.05
CA GLY A 33 1.52 3.40 -4.51
C GLY A 33 0.35 3.76 -3.60
N PRO A 34 0.36 3.36 -2.31
CA PRO A 34 -0.67 3.77 -1.36
C PRO A 34 -0.68 5.30 -1.20
N ARG A 35 -1.84 5.95 -1.41
CA ARG A 35 -1.99 7.42 -1.39
C ARG A 35 -2.76 7.91 -0.17
N PHE A 36 -2.39 9.09 0.33
CA PHE A 36 -3.19 9.82 1.31
C PHE A 36 -4.37 10.53 0.62
N GLY A 37 -5.55 9.92 0.62
CA GLY A 37 -6.76 10.56 0.09
C GLY A 37 -7.56 11.33 1.15
N CYS A 38 -7.94 10.65 2.24
CA CYS A 38 -8.77 11.26 3.30
C CYS A 38 -8.21 11.07 4.72
N GLY A 39 -7.34 10.09 4.97
CA GLY A 39 -6.88 9.77 6.33
C GLY A 39 -7.92 9.12 7.26
N LEU A 40 -9.16 8.91 6.78
CA LEU A 40 -10.31 8.49 7.60
C LEU A 40 -10.87 7.11 7.19
N GLY A 41 -10.14 6.36 6.35
CA GLY A 41 -10.57 5.03 5.86
C GLY A 41 -11.68 5.02 4.80
N GLN A 42 -12.16 6.19 4.37
CA GLN A 42 -13.35 6.31 3.50
C GLN A 42 -13.05 6.13 1.99
N CYS A 43 -11.99 6.76 1.48
CA CYS A 43 -11.76 6.88 0.03
C CYS A 43 -11.10 5.65 -0.64
N GLY A 44 -10.48 4.75 0.13
CA GLY A 44 -9.76 3.59 -0.43
C GLY A 44 -8.41 3.87 -1.12
N ALA A 45 -7.99 5.11 -1.35
CA ALA A 45 -6.74 5.40 -2.07
C ALA A 45 -5.45 4.87 -1.39
N CYS A 46 -5.51 4.55 -0.09
CA CYS A 46 -4.40 4.01 0.71
C CYS A 46 -4.41 2.48 0.82
N THR A 47 -5.19 1.78 0.01
CA THR A 47 -5.40 0.34 0.17
C THR A 47 -4.12 -0.44 -0.08
N VAL A 48 -3.89 -1.42 0.79
CA VAL A 48 -2.85 -2.44 0.66
C VAL A 48 -3.46 -3.80 1.02
N LEU A 49 -2.83 -4.89 0.60
CA LEU A 49 -3.20 -6.22 1.07
C LEU A 49 -2.38 -6.53 2.34
N VAL A 50 -3.07 -6.95 3.40
CA VAL A 50 -2.46 -7.47 4.63
C VAL A 50 -2.93 -8.90 4.80
N ASP A 51 -2.00 -9.85 4.75
CA ASP A 51 -2.29 -11.29 4.76
C ASP A 51 -3.34 -11.68 3.69
N GLY A 52 -3.26 -11.04 2.52
CA GLY A 52 -4.18 -11.24 1.39
C GLY A 52 -5.51 -10.49 1.47
N LYS A 53 -5.78 -9.74 2.55
CA LYS A 53 -7.03 -8.96 2.71
C LYS A 53 -6.80 -7.48 2.43
N ALA A 54 -7.71 -6.86 1.68
CA ALA A 54 -7.68 -5.42 1.42
C ALA A 54 -7.96 -4.62 2.70
N MET A 55 -7.01 -3.76 3.10
CA MET A 55 -7.06 -2.98 4.33
C MET A 55 -6.68 -1.51 4.05
N ARG A 56 -7.21 -0.58 4.86
CA ARG A 56 -6.93 0.86 4.74
C ARG A 56 -5.71 1.23 5.57
N SER A 57 -4.54 1.37 4.94
CA SER A 57 -3.28 1.63 5.67
C SER A 57 -3.28 2.94 6.47
N CYS A 58 -4.13 3.92 6.11
CA CYS A 58 -4.22 5.20 6.81
C CYS A 58 -4.81 5.15 8.24
N VAL A 59 -5.44 4.04 8.63
CA VAL A 59 -6.05 3.87 9.96
C VAL A 59 -5.53 2.63 10.69
N MET A 60 -4.50 1.97 10.15
CA MET A 60 -3.88 0.79 10.76
C MET A 60 -2.59 1.18 11.48
N PRO A 61 -2.51 1.02 12.81
CA PRO A 61 -1.27 1.27 13.55
C PRO A 61 -0.13 0.36 13.08
N VAL A 62 1.05 0.92 12.80
CA VAL A 62 2.22 0.18 12.32
C VAL A 62 2.65 -0.92 13.29
N ALA A 63 2.46 -0.72 14.60
CA ALA A 63 2.80 -1.73 15.60
C ALA A 63 2.02 -3.04 15.48
N THR A 64 0.84 -3.01 14.84
CA THR A 64 0.03 -4.22 14.62
C THR A 64 0.47 -5.03 13.39
N MET A 65 1.46 -4.56 12.65
CA MET A 65 1.89 -5.13 11.37
C MET A 65 3.07 -6.10 11.49
N ALA A 66 3.70 -6.21 12.67
CA ALA A 66 4.76 -7.17 12.90
C ALA A 66 4.29 -8.61 12.59
N GLY A 67 5.07 -9.34 11.79
CA GLY A 67 4.76 -10.72 11.38
C GLY A 67 3.72 -10.87 10.27
N LYS A 68 3.06 -9.78 9.84
CA LYS A 68 2.08 -9.80 8.74
C LYS A 68 2.73 -9.61 7.38
N LYS A 69 2.13 -10.16 6.33
CA LYS A 69 2.55 -9.94 4.95
C LYS A 69 1.81 -8.75 4.36
N ILE A 70 2.53 -7.69 4.03
CA ILE A 70 2.00 -6.50 3.38
C ILE A 70 2.34 -6.55 1.89
N VAL A 71 1.35 -6.35 1.02
CA VAL A 71 1.55 -6.18 -0.43
C VAL A 71 0.96 -4.84 -0.86
N THR A 72 1.81 -4.00 -1.44
CA THR A 72 1.42 -2.71 -2.05
C THR A 72 1.23 -2.88 -3.55
N LEU A 73 0.82 -1.81 -4.25
CA LEU A 73 0.69 -1.83 -5.71
C LEU A 73 2.00 -2.25 -6.41
N GLU A 74 3.14 -1.76 -5.92
CA GLU A 74 4.48 -2.09 -6.40
C GLU A 74 4.82 -3.58 -6.25
N GLY A 75 4.16 -4.27 -5.32
CA GLY A 75 4.31 -5.71 -5.12
C GLY A 75 3.50 -6.56 -6.11
N LEU A 76 2.53 -5.98 -6.83
CA LEU A 76 1.73 -6.69 -7.82
C LEU A 76 2.43 -6.76 -9.19
N GLY A 77 3.17 -5.70 -9.53
CA GLY A 77 3.80 -5.53 -10.83
C GLY A 77 4.18 -4.09 -11.09
N GLY A 78 4.95 -3.87 -12.15
CA GLY A 78 5.45 -2.55 -12.53
C GLY A 78 5.66 -2.44 -14.04
N PRO A 79 6.21 -1.31 -14.52
CA PRO A 79 6.55 -1.14 -15.92
C PRO A 79 7.37 -2.31 -16.45
N GLY A 80 6.96 -2.93 -17.56
CA GLY A 80 7.61 -4.11 -18.15
C GLY A 80 7.11 -5.46 -17.63
N GLN A 81 6.45 -5.51 -16.47
CA GLN A 81 5.83 -6.71 -15.92
C GLN A 81 4.54 -6.34 -15.18
N LEU A 82 3.49 -6.04 -15.95
CA LEU A 82 2.19 -5.65 -15.39
C LEU A 82 1.46 -6.88 -14.84
N HIS A 83 0.84 -6.70 -13.68
CA HIS A 83 -0.18 -7.62 -13.19
C HIS A 83 -1.38 -7.64 -14.17
N PRO A 84 -2.07 -8.77 -14.35
CA PRO A 84 -3.27 -8.83 -15.21
C PRO A 84 -4.31 -7.75 -14.90
N LEU A 85 -4.49 -7.40 -13.62
CA LEU A 85 -5.35 -6.29 -13.20
C LEU A 85 -4.85 -4.94 -13.71
N GLN A 86 -3.55 -4.65 -13.56
CA GLN A 86 -2.95 -3.40 -14.06
C GLN A 86 -3.08 -3.29 -15.58
N ARG A 87 -2.92 -4.42 -16.30
CA ARG A 87 -3.14 -4.49 -17.75
C ARG A 87 -4.59 -4.20 -18.12
N ALA A 88 -5.56 -4.83 -17.46
CA ALA A 88 -6.98 -4.60 -17.71
C ALA A 88 -7.39 -3.13 -17.52
N PHE A 89 -6.86 -2.45 -16.49
CA PHE A 89 -7.12 -1.02 -16.30
C PHE A 89 -6.61 -0.14 -17.45
N ILE A 90 -5.50 -0.51 -18.07
CA ILE A 90 -4.97 0.18 -19.27
C ILE A 90 -5.85 -0.14 -20.48
N ASP A 91 -6.14 -1.41 -20.72
CA ASP A 91 -6.87 -1.87 -21.90
C ASP A 91 -8.29 -1.28 -21.92
N GLU A 92 -8.94 -1.19 -20.76
CA GLU A 92 -10.30 -0.64 -20.59
C GLU A 92 -10.32 0.88 -20.38
N GLN A 93 -9.16 1.55 -20.43
CA GLN A 93 -9.05 3.00 -20.20
C GLN A 93 -9.71 3.46 -18.88
N ALA A 94 -9.66 2.62 -17.85
CA ALA A 94 -10.37 2.82 -16.58
C ALA A 94 -9.63 3.76 -15.61
N VAL A 95 -8.73 4.61 -16.15
CA VAL A 95 -7.90 5.55 -15.38
C VAL A 95 -7.99 6.94 -16.00
N GLN A 96 -8.27 7.94 -15.14
CA GLN A 96 -8.22 9.36 -15.52
C GLN A 96 -7.06 10.05 -14.80
N CYS A 97 -7.32 10.66 -13.63
CA CYS A 97 -6.28 11.35 -12.86
C CYS A 97 -5.25 10.41 -12.20
N GLY A 98 -5.56 9.11 -12.10
CA GLY A 98 -4.66 8.09 -11.54
C GLY A 98 -4.42 8.16 -10.02
N TYR A 99 -5.18 8.96 -9.27
CA TYR A 99 -4.96 9.06 -7.83
C TYR A 99 -5.54 7.87 -7.05
N CYS A 100 -6.81 7.54 -7.32
CA CYS A 100 -7.53 6.48 -6.61
C CYS A 100 -7.18 5.07 -7.09
N ILE A 101 -6.66 4.92 -8.32
CA ILE A 101 -6.39 3.62 -8.95
C ILE A 101 -5.44 2.75 -8.13
N ASN A 102 -4.51 3.36 -7.39
CA ASN A 102 -3.55 2.59 -6.61
C ASN A 102 -4.19 1.75 -5.50
N GLY A 103 -5.42 2.08 -5.10
CA GLY A 103 -6.17 1.35 -4.09
C GLY A 103 -7.38 0.56 -4.60
N MET A 104 -7.62 0.56 -5.91
CA MET A 104 -8.64 -0.27 -6.58
C MET A 104 -8.01 -1.54 -7.12
#